data_AF-A0A8X7UF39-F1
#
_entry.id   AF-A0A8X7UF39-F1
#
_cell.length_a   1.000
_cell.length_b   1.000
_cell.length_c   1.000
_cell.angle_alpha   90.00
_cell.angle_beta   90.00
_cell.angle_gamma   90.00
#
_symmetry.space_group_name_H-M   'P 1'
#
loop_
_entity.id
_entity.type
_entity.pdbx_description
1 polymer ?
#
loop_
_entity_poly.entity_id
_entity_poly.type
_entity_poly.pdbx_seq_one_letter_code
_entity_poly.pdbx_strand_id
1 'polypeptide(L)'
;MNSFKTIDGRGASVHIAGGACITVQYVTNIIIHGINIHDCKKRGNAYVRDSPSHYGWRTASDGEAVSIFGGSHVWVDHCSLSNCDDGLVDAIRGSTAITISNNYLTHHNKVMLLGHSDSYTRDKNMQVTIAFNHFGEGLVQRMPT
;
A
#
# COMPACT_ATOMS: atom_id res chain seq x y z
N MET A 1 5.19 9.30 1.51
CA MET A 1 6.50 9.20 2.20
C MET A 1 7.66 9.39 1.21
N ASN A 2 8.89 9.61 1.68
CA ASN A 2 10.11 9.70 0.84
C ASN A 2 10.93 8.40 0.85
N SER A 3 11.90 8.27 -0.06
CA SER A 3 12.76 7.06 -0.21
C SER A 3 13.59 6.74 1.03
N PHE A 4 14.07 5.49 1.11
CA PHE A 4 14.98 4.98 2.15
C PHE A 4 14.40 5.14 3.55
N LYS A 5 13.27 4.48 3.79
CA LYS A 5 12.55 4.53 5.06
C LYS A 5 12.04 3.15 5.46
N THR A 6 12.01 2.94 6.76
CA THR A 6 11.31 1.84 7.40
C THR A 6 10.27 2.40 8.36
N ILE A 7 9.04 1.92 8.26
CA ILE A 7 8.08 1.98 9.35
C ILE A 7 8.14 0.63 10.05
N ASP A 8 8.46 0.65 11.34
CA ASP A 8 8.63 -0.54 12.17
C ASP A 8 7.73 -0.42 13.40
N GLY A 9 6.70 -1.26 13.48
CA GLY A 9 5.79 -1.33 14.61
C GLY A 9 6.17 -2.34 15.69
N ARG A 10 7.29 -3.06 15.55
CA ARG A 10 7.67 -4.11 16.52
C ARG A 10 7.76 -3.55 17.95
N GLY A 11 7.21 -4.31 18.89
CA GLY A 11 7.18 -3.95 20.31
C GLY A 11 6.11 -2.93 20.69
N ALA A 12 5.27 -2.48 19.75
CA ALA A 12 4.18 -1.56 20.02
C ALA A 12 2.91 -1.94 19.23
N SER A 13 1.74 -1.56 19.74
CA SER A 13 0.49 -1.66 18.99
C SER A 13 0.26 -0.37 18.20
N VAL A 14 0.72 -0.35 16.95
CA VAL A 14 0.60 0.82 16.07
C VAL A 14 -0.57 0.63 15.10
N HIS A 15 -1.44 1.64 15.03
CA HIS A 15 -2.60 1.67 14.15
C HIS A 15 -2.54 2.91 13.25
N ILE A 16 -2.68 2.71 11.95
CA ILE A 16 -2.89 3.78 10.96
C ILE A 16 -4.29 3.60 10.40
N ALA A 17 -5.19 4.52 10.75
CA ALA A 17 -6.61 4.36 10.44
C ALA A 17 -7.34 5.69 10.24
N GLY A 18 -8.52 5.62 9.62
CA GLY A 18 -9.44 6.74 9.48
C GLY A 18 -8.98 7.87 8.57
N GLY A 19 -7.89 7.70 7.81
CA GLY A 19 -7.30 8.72 6.93
C GLY A 19 -6.95 8.17 5.54
N ALA A 20 -6.15 8.90 4.76
CA ALA A 20 -5.65 8.44 3.47
C ALA A 20 -4.60 7.30 3.56
N CYS A 21 -4.19 6.95 4.78
CA CYS A 21 -3.21 5.90 5.07
C CYS A 21 -1.86 6.06 4.33
N ILE A 22 -1.26 4.98 3.82
CA ILE A 22 0.12 5.02 3.33
C ILE A 22 0.17 5.17 1.81
N THR A 23 0.90 6.19 1.35
CA THR A 23 1.23 6.37 -0.07
C THR A 23 2.75 6.33 -0.30
N VAL A 24 3.16 5.39 -1.15
CA VAL A 24 4.51 5.20 -1.69
C VAL A 24 4.51 5.63 -3.16
N GLN A 25 4.74 6.92 -3.41
CA GLN A 25 4.63 7.49 -4.75
C GLN A 25 5.98 7.96 -5.29
N TYR A 26 6.44 7.35 -6.38
CA TYR A 26 7.71 7.67 -7.07
C TYR A 26 8.95 7.64 -6.16
N VAL A 27 8.96 6.71 -5.20
CA VAL A 27 10.05 6.54 -4.24
C VAL A 27 10.49 5.09 -4.17
N THR A 28 11.64 4.85 -3.55
CA THR A 28 12.26 3.53 -3.51
C THR A 28 12.82 3.17 -2.13
N ASN A 29 13.08 1.89 -1.91
CA ASN A 29 13.70 1.35 -0.70
C ASN A 29 12.85 1.66 0.54
N ILE A 30 11.66 1.07 0.57
CA ILE A 30 10.67 1.24 1.63
C ILE A 30 10.36 -0.09 2.28
N ILE A 31 10.35 -0.11 3.61
CA ILE A 31 9.85 -1.24 4.40
C ILE A 31 8.68 -0.76 5.26
N ILE A 32 7.56 -1.46 5.22
CA ILE A 32 6.40 -1.24 6.07
C ILE A 32 6.19 -2.54 6.84
N HIS A 33 6.44 -2.51 8.16
CA HIS A 33 6.54 -3.72 8.95
C HIS A 33 5.84 -3.62 10.31
N GLY A 34 5.07 -4.66 10.67
CA GLY A 34 4.59 -4.86 12.03
C GLY A 34 3.52 -3.87 12.50
N ILE A 35 2.71 -3.32 11.59
CA ILE A 35 1.67 -2.34 11.92
C ILE A 35 0.27 -2.80 11.49
N ASN A 36 -0.75 -2.20 12.10
CA ASN A 36 -2.15 -2.40 11.72
C ASN A 36 -2.63 -1.23 10.86
N ILE A 37 -3.18 -1.51 9.68
CA ILE A 37 -3.69 -0.49 8.75
C ILE A 37 -5.14 -0.83 8.41
N HIS A 38 -6.08 0.00 8.82
CA HIS A 38 -7.50 -0.32 8.68
C HIS A 38 -8.39 0.92 8.59
N ASP A 39 -9.63 0.78 8.15
CA ASP A 39 -10.60 1.87 8.08
C ASP A 39 -10.08 3.09 7.28
N CYS A 40 -9.23 2.86 6.27
CA CYS A 40 -8.70 3.91 5.42
C CYS A 40 -9.83 4.52 4.58
N LYS A 41 -9.78 5.84 4.43
CA LYS A 41 -10.86 6.64 3.82
C LYS A 41 -10.37 7.44 2.64
N LYS A 42 -11.25 7.60 1.65
CA LYS A 42 -11.04 8.54 0.55
C LYS A 42 -10.75 9.94 1.12
N ARG A 43 -9.73 10.62 0.62
CA ARG A 43 -9.42 12.01 0.98
C ARG A 43 -9.32 12.88 -0.26
N GLY A 44 -9.69 14.14 -0.11
CA GLY A 44 -9.66 15.13 -1.18
C GLY A 44 -8.25 15.62 -1.49
N ASN A 45 -8.16 16.50 -2.48
CA ASN A 45 -6.90 17.10 -2.88
C ASN A 45 -6.31 17.97 -1.76
N ALA A 46 -5.00 17.93 -1.57
CA ALA A 46 -4.32 18.74 -0.56
C ALA A 46 -2.84 18.97 -0.90
N TYR A 47 -2.26 20.01 -0.31
CA TYR A 47 -0.81 20.12 -0.19
C TYR A 47 -0.34 19.23 0.95
N VAL A 48 0.47 18.22 0.63
CA VAL A 48 0.96 17.23 1.59
C VAL A 48 2.47 17.36 1.69
N ARG A 49 2.94 17.50 2.93
CA ARG A 49 4.36 17.50 3.27
C ARG A 49 4.93 16.09 3.14
N ASP A 50 6.02 15.93 2.39
CA ASP A 50 6.72 14.64 2.23
C ASP A 50 8.17 14.66 2.73
N SER A 51 8.66 15.84 3.15
CA SER A 51 9.90 16.02 3.91
C SER A 51 9.81 17.28 4.79
N PRO A 52 10.74 17.50 5.73
CA PRO A 52 10.72 18.69 6.58
C PRO A 52 10.66 20.01 5.80
N SER A 53 11.27 20.09 4.62
CA SER A 53 11.36 21.30 3.80
C SER A 53 10.51 21.29 2.53
N HIS A 54 9.89 20.16 2.16
CA HIS A 54 9.12 20.05 0.92
C HIS A 54 7.68 19.58 1.17
N TYR A 55 6.76 20.20 0.46
CA TYR A 55 5.37 19.78 0.32
C TYR A 55 4.97 19.87 -1.15
N GLY A 56 4.13 18.94 -1.59
CA GLY A 56 3.66 18.87 -2.96
C GLY A 56 2.15 18.79 -3.02
N TRP A 57 1.59 19.20 -4.15
CA TRP A 57 0.17 18.98 -4.43
C TRP A 57 -0.10 17.49 -4.65
N ARG A 58 -1.08 16.94 -3.93
CA ARG A 58 -1.56 15.56 -4.09
C ARG A 58 -3.04 15.59 -4.49
N THR A 59 -3.38 14.78 -5.49
CA THR A 59 -4.77 14.55 -5.89
C THR A 59 -5.47 13.64 -4.88
N ALA A 60 -6.78 13.47 -5.03
CA ALA A 60 -7.59 12.60 -4.21
C ALA A 60 -6.98 11.19 -4.11
N SER A 61 -7.00 10.63 -2.89
CA SER A 61 -6.68 9.22 -2.62
C SER A 61 -7.97 8.42 -2.63
N ASP A 62 -7.93 7.15 -3.03
CA ASP A 62 -9.13 6.31 -3.11
C ASP A 62 -9.45 5.59 -1.79
N GLY A 63 -8.49 5.55 -0.87
CA GLY A 63 -8.68 5.05 0.49
C GLY A 63 -8.10 3.65 0.67
N GLU A 64 -7.01 3.37 -0.04
CA GLU A 64 -6.24 2.14 0.08
C GLU A 64 -5.41 2.14 1.36
N ALA A 65 -5.15 0.97 1.95
CA ALA A 65 -4.24 0.88 3.09
C ALA A 65 -2.78 1.22 2.70
N VAL A 66 -2.29 0.59 1.63
CA VAL A 66 -0.97 0.86 1.06
C VAL A 66 -1.09 1.05 -0.45
N SER A 67 -0.88 2.28 -0.92
CA SER A 67 -0.85 2.62 -2.35
C SER A 67 0.58 2.81 -2.83
N ILE A 68 1.04 1.96 -3.77
CA ILE A 68 2.37 1.96 -4.37
C ILE A 68 2.28 2.42 -5.82
N PHE A 69 2.55 3.71 -6.04
CA PHE A 69 2.40 4.38 -7.33
C PHE A 69 3.77 4.68 -7.94
N GLY A 70 4.17 3.90 -8.95
CA GLY A 70 5.49 4.04 -9.59
C GLY A 70 6.66 3.89 -8.61
N GLY A 71 6.50 3.11 -7.54
CA GLY A 71 7.52 2.85 -6.54
C GLY A 71 8.31 1.58 -6.83
N SER A 72 9.53 1.47 -6.30
CA SER A 72 10.36 0.26 -6.49
C SER A 72 11.10 -0.17 -5.23
N HIS A 73 11.41 -1.45 -5.09
CA HIS A 73 12.07 -1.99 -3.89
C HIS A 73 11.27 -1.67 -2.63
N VAL A 74 10.04 -2.21 -2.60
CA VAL A 74 9.09 -2.01 -1.49
C VAL A 74 8.79 -3.36 -0.84
N TRP A 75 8.81 -3.40 0.49
CA TRP A 75 8.46 -4.58 1.26
C TRP A 75 7.34 -4.26 2.26
N VAL A 76 6.18 -4.90 2.07
CA VAL A 76 5.04 -4.84 3.00
C VAL A 76 5.01 -6.16 3.74
N ASP A 77 5.37 -6.15 5.03
CA ASP A 77 5.65 -7.36 5.78
C ASP A 77 5.01 -7.38 7.17
N HIS A 78 4.45 -8.53 7.60
CA HIS A 78 3.88 -8.68 8.95
C HIS A 78 2.90 -7.57 9.35
N CYS A 79 2.14 -7.04 8.39
CA CYS A 79 1.10 -6.07 8.67
C CYS A 79 -0.26 -6.76 8.78
N SER A 80 -1.16 -6.17 9.57
CA SER A 80 -2.59 -6.53 9.58
C SER A 80 -3.36 -5.48 8.78
N LEU A 81 -4.05 -5.89 7.72
CA LEU A 81 -4.80 -4.96 6.86
C LEU A 81 -6.26 -5.38 6.70
N SER A 82 -7.19 -4.43 6.86
CA SER A 82 -8.63 -4.71 6.77
C SER A 82 -9.50 -3.46 6.52
N ASN A 83 -10.74 -3.69 6.08
CA ASN A 83 -11.84 -2.71 6.07
C ASN A 83 -11.51 -1.31 5.53
N CYS A 84 -10.79 -1.23 4.42
CA CYS A 84 -10.48 0.05 3.76
C CYS A 84 -11.58 0.43 2.76
N ASP A 85 -11.61 1.69 2.31
CA ASP A 85 -12.65 2.13 1.35
C ASP A 85 -12.45 1.52 -0.05
N ASP A 86 -11.20 1.29 -0.51
CA ASP A 86 -10.92 0.68 -1.82
C ASP A 86 -10.02 -0.57 -1.75
N GLY A 87 -8.70 -0.45 -1.91
CA GLY A 87 -7.74 -1.57 -1.89
C GLY A 87 -7.07 -1.81 -0.52
N LEU A 88 -6.48 -2.99 -0.27
CA LEU A 88 -5.54 -3.16 0.85
C LEU A 88 -4.10 -2.84 0.41
N VAL A 89 -3.60 -3.50 -0.63
CA VAL A 89 -2.28 -3.20 -1.21
C VAL A 89 -2.38 -3.10 -2.72
N ASP A 90 -2.26 -1.88 -3.23
CA ASP A 90 -2.35 -1.60 -4.67
C ASP A 90 -0.99 -1.16 -5.20
N ALA A 91 -0.54 -1.79 -6.29
CA ALA A 91 0.72 -1.49 -6.95
C ALA A 91 0.47 -1.22 -8.44
N ILE A 92 0.72 0.01 -8.87
CA ILE A 92 0.36 0.48 -10.21
C ILE A 92 1.45 1.40 -10.80
N ARG A 93 1.35 1.70 -12.10
CA ARG A 93 2.08 2.79 -12.77
C ARG A 93 3.60 2.57 -12.85
N GLY A 94 3.99 1.36 -13.24
CA GLY A 94 5.38 0.93 -13.41
C GLY A 94 6.06 0.55 -12.09
N SER A 95 5.26 0.31 -11.05
CA SER A 95 5.74 -0.24 -9.79
C SER A 95 6.37 -1.63 -9.98
N THR A 96 7.49 -1.91 -9.34
CA THR A 96 8.22 -3.19 -9.52
C THR A 96 9.15 -3.50 -8.34
N ALA A 97 9.69 -4.71 -8.29
CA ALA A 97 10.52 -5.20 -7.19
C ALA A 97 9.81 -5.02 -5.83
N ILE A 98 8.61 -5.57 -5.72
CA ILE A 98 7.78 -5.50 -4.52
C ILE A 98 7.69 -6.87 -3.88
N THR A 99 7.77 -6.93 -2.56
CA THR A 99 7.42 -8.14 -1.79
C THR A 99 6.27 -7.80 -0.82
N ILE A 100 5.24 -8.63 -0.82
CA ILE A 100 4.11 -8.56 0.10
C ILE A 100 4.11 -9.89 0.83
N SER A 101 4.54 -9.91 2.09
CA SER A 101 4.73 -11.16 2.83
C SER A 101 4.26 -11.16 4.28
N ASN A 102 3.91 -12.33 4.80
CA ASN A 102 3.53 -12.52 6.20
C ASN A 102 2.40 -11.60 6.70
N ASN A 103 1.60 -11.01 5.80
CA ASN A 103 0.54 -10.10 6.20
C ASN A 103 -0.72 -10.89 6.55
N TYR A 104 -1.51 -10.36 7.48
CA TYR A 104 -2.85 -10.85 7.77
C TYR A 104 -3.90 -9.94 7.13
N LEU A 105 -4.61 -10.46 6.14
CA LEU A 105 -5.54 -9.72 5.31
C LEU A 105 -6.96 -10.23 5.61
N THR A 106 -7.89 -9.35 6.02
CA THR A 106 -9.25 -9.78 6.38
C THR A 106 -10.31 -8.72 6.08
N HIS A 107 -11.58 -9.13 6.09
CA HIS A 107 -12.75 -8.25 6.08
C HIS A 107 -12.70 -7.16 5.01
N HIS A 108 -12.47 -7.56 3.76
CA HIS A 108 -12.25 -6.60 2.69
C HIS A 108 -12.60 -7.16 1.31
N ASN A 109 -13.21 -6.33 0.46
CA ASN A 109 -13.67 -6.80 -0.84
C ASN A 109 -12.51 -6.93 -1.86
N LYS A 110 -11.80 -5.82 -2.13
CA LYS A 110 -10.75 -5.74 -3.17
C LYS A 110 -9.37 -5.77 -2.51
N VAL A 111 -8.75 -6.94 -2.43
CA VAL A 111 -7.57 -7.14 -1.58
C VAL A 111 -6.29 -6.51 -2.18
N MET A 112 -5.88 -6.94 -3.36
CA MET A 112 -4.66 -6.43 -4.02
C MET A 112 -4.86 -6.20 -5.51
N LEU A 113 -4.60 -4.99 -5.99
CA LEU A 113 -4.54 -4.67 -7.42
C LEU A 113 -3.08 -4.56 -7.90
N LEU A 114 -2.66 -5.44 -8.81
CA LEU A 114 -1.33 -5.41 -9.43
C LEU A 114 -1.43 -4.99 -10.90
N GLY A 115 -1.34 -3.68 -11.13
CA GLY A 115 -1.57 -3.08 -12.45
C GLY A 115 -3.01 -2.56 -12.61
N HIS A 116 -3.16 -1.40 -13.24
CA HIS A 116 -4.44 -0.64 -13.24
C HIS A 116 -5.13 -0.53 -14.61
N SER A 117 -4.45 -0.90 -15.69
CA SER A 117 -4.99 -0.73 -17.04
C SER A 117 -4.31 -1.67 -18.03
N ASP A 118 -5.12 -2.38 -18.81
CA ASP A 118 -4.68 -3.31 -19.87
C ASP A 118 -3.79 -2.65 -20.93
N SER A 119 -3.92 -1.32 -21.08
CA SER A 119 -3.15 -0.53 -22.05
C SER A 119 -1.85 0.04 -21.48
N TYR A 120 -1.61 -0.06 -20.16
CA TYR A 120 -0.46 0.59 -19.53
C TYR A 120 0.80 -0.28 -19.63
N THR A 121 1.55 -0.08 -20.71
CA THR A 121 2.66 -0.96 -21.08
C THR A 121 3.84 -0.99 -20.11
N ARG A 122 4.02 0.03 -19.26
CA ARG A 122 5.09 0.02 -18.25
C ARG A 122 4.87 -1.03 -17.16
N ASP A 123 3.63 -1.45 -16.90
CA ASP A 123 3.33 -2.50 -15.93
C ASP A 123 3.79 -3.89 -16.42
N LYS A 124 4.19 -4.06 -17.69
CA LYS A 124 4.78 -5.32 -18.20
C LYS A 124 6.08 -5.74 -17.50
N ASN A 125 6.80 -4.78 -16.92
CA ASN A 125 8.04 -5.02 -16.17
C ASN A 125 7.78 -5.15 -14.65
N MET A 126 6.52 -5.20 -14.24
CA MET A 126 6.15 -5.38 -12.84
C MET A 126 6.61 -6.75 -12.34
N GLN A 127 7.27 -6.75 -11.20
CA GLN A 127 7.64 -7.96 -10.47
C GLN A 127 7.20 -7.80 -9.02
N VAL A 128 6.30 -8.69 -8.60
CA VAL A 128 5.76 -8.72 -7.24
C VAL A 128 5.86 -10.15 -6.71
N THR A 129 6.42 -10.28 -5.52
CA THR A 129 6.41 -11.54 -4.77
C THR A 129 5.31 -11.47 -3.71
N ILE A 130 4.39 -12.44 -3.75
CA ILE A 130 3.35 -12.62 -2.72
C ILE A 130 3.64 -13.95 -2.05
N ALA A 131 4.01 -13.92 -0.76
CA ALA A 131 4.42 -15.13 -0.06
C ALA A 131 4.01 -15.09 1.41
N PHE A 132 3.56 -16.22 1.95
CA PHE A 132 3.27 -16.38 3.39
C PHE A 132 2.19 -15.45 3.97
N ASN A 133 1.41 -14.76 3.13
CA ASN A 133 0.28 -13.97 3.61
C ASN A 133 -0.85 -14.91 4.04
N HIS A 134 -1.53 -14.55 5.12
CA HIS A 134 -2.77 -15.17 5.53
C HIS A 134 -3.95 -14.36 4.99
N PHE A 135 -4.55 -14.88 3.93
CA PHE A 135 -5.83 -14.42 3.38
C PHE A 135 -6.98 -15.00 4.24
N GLY A 136 -7.39 -14.24 5.25
CA GLY A 136 -8.33 -14.67 6.25
C GLY A 136 -9.79 -14.43 5.87
N GLU A 137 -10.65 -14.43 6.88
CA GLU A 137 -12.09 -14.33 6.71
C GLU A 137 -12.56 -12.98 6.13
N GLY A 138 -13.73 -13.00 5.50
CA GLY A 138 -14.37 -11.79 4.98
C GLY A 138 -13.69 -11.18 3.75
N LEU A 139 -12.71 -11.86 3.15
CA LEU A 139 -12.15 -11.48 1.85
C LEU A 139 -13.05 -11.93 0.71
N VAL A 140 -13.16 -11.11 -0.34
CA VAL A 140 -14.00 -11.41 -1.51
C VAL A 140 -13.19 -11.74 -2.75
N GLN A 141 -12.24 -10.87 -3.14
CA GLN A 141 -11.53 -10.99 -4.41
C GLN A 141 -10.16 -10.29 -4.41
N ARG A 142 -9.43 -10.48 -5.51
CA ARG A 142 -8.11 -9.90 -5.78
C ARG A 142 -6.97 -10.39 -4.88
N MET A 143 -6.73 -11.71 -4.86
CA MET A 143 -5.70 -12.35 -4.04
C MET A 143 -4.64 -13.13 -4.85
N PRO A 144 -3.92 -12.52 -5.81
CA PRO A 144 -4.04 -11.15 -6.34
C PRO A 144 -5.01 -11.02 -7.53
N THR A 145 -5.13 -9.82 -8.10
CA THR A 145 -5.63 -9.57 -9.47
C THR A 145 -4.56 -8.90 -10.30
#